data_AF-A0A1C3WXJ6-F1
#
_entry.id   AF-A0A1C3WXJ6-F1
#
_cell.length_a   1.000
_cell.length_b   1.000
_cell.length_c   1.000
_cell.angle_alpha   90.00
_cell.angle_beta   90.00
_cell.angle_gamma   90.00
#
_symmetry.space_group_name_H-M   'P 1'
#
loop_
_entity.id
_entity.type
_entity.pdbx_description
1 polymer ?
#
loop_
_entity_poly.entity_id
_entity_poly.type
_entity_poly.pdbx_seq_one_letter_code
_entity_poly.pdbx_strand_id
1 'polypeptide(L)'
;MERFRHLMGGSLSPKQVAILQKVLDNVTSQPWFDNNEHYRNALAGRLTFLIKIGIENAAHLQTIGVCWAVNDFNRDVMKTNRRKPAEIMETREAEQLRLEDYR
;
A
#
# COMPACT_ATOMS: atom_id res chain seq x y z
N MET A 1 12.90 0.44 -14.47
CA MET A 1 12.94 -1.03 -14.24
C MET A 1 14.07 -1.49 -13.31
N GLU A 2 15.11 -0.69 -13.08
CA GLU A 2 16.28 -1.02 -12.23
C GLU A 2 15.94 -1.31 -10.75
N ARG A 3 14.88 -0.67 -10.22
CA ARG A 3 14.58 -0.58 -8.79
C ARG A 3 13.94 -1.80 -8.15
N PHE A 4 13.57 -2.83 -8.90
CA PHE A 4 12.92 -4.04 -8.36
C PHE A 4 13.80 -5.28 -8.41
N ARG A 5 15.03 -5.17 -8.97
CA ARG A 5 15.95 -6.30 -9.13
C ARG A 5 16.36 -6.96 -7.81
N HIS A 6 16.47 -6.17 -6.73
CA HIS A 6 16.96 -6.65 -5.43
C HIS A 6 15.92 -7.38 -4.58
N LEU A 7 14.61 -7.20 -4.86
CA LEU A 7 13.56 -7.88 -4.09
C LEU A 7 13.32 -9.33 -4.52
N MET A 8 14.00 -9.80 -5.58
CA MET A 8 13.49 -10.90 -6.40
C MET A 8 14.61 -11.76 -7.00
N GLY A 9 15.24 -12.60 -6.18
CA GLY A 9 16.13 -13.68 -6.65
C GLY A 9 15.45 -14.54 -7.72
N GLY A 10 15.91 -14.43 -8.97
CA GLY A 10 15.28 -14.98 -10.18
C GLY A 10 14.74 -13.87 -11.09
N SER A 11 15.41 -13.64 -12.21
CA SER A 11 14.96 -12.71 -13.26
C SER A 11 13.64 -13.19 -13.84
N LEU A 12 12.61 -12.32 -13.84
CA LEU A 12 11.42 -12.57 -14.65
C LEU A 12 11.80 -12.64 -16.13
N SER A 13 11.10 -13.48 -16.89
CA SER A 13 11.21 -13.48 -18.34
C SER A 13 10.62 -12.18 -18.93
N PRO A 14 11.00 -11.77 -20.15
CA PRO A 14 10.43 -10.57 -20.79
C PRO A 14 8.89 -10.61 -20.87
N LYS A 15 8.31 -11.79 -21.11
CA LYS A 15 6.86 -12.00 -21.10
C LYS A 15 6.25 -11.74 -19.73
N GLN A 16 6.86 -12.27 -18.68
CA GLN A 16 6.43 -12.07 -17.30
C GLN A 16 6.53 -10.61 -16.87
N VAL A 17 7.59 -9.90 -17.29
CA VAL A 17 7.73 -8.45 -17.06
C VAL A 17 6.62 -7.68 -17.76
N ALA A 18 6.28 -8.03 -19.00
CA ALA A 18 5.19 -7.38 -19.73
C ALA A 18 3.82 -7.60 -19.06
N ILE A 19 3.55 -8.81 -18.57
CA ILE A 19 2.34 -9.13 -17.80
C ILE A 19 2.29 -8.31 -16.51
N LEU A 20 3.38 -8.30 -15.75
CA LEU A 20 3.47 -7.54 -14.50
C LEU A 20 3.21 -6.04 -14.74
N GLN A 21 3.87 -5.46 -15.75
CA GLN A 21 3.70 -4.05 -16.09
C GLN A 21 2.26 -3.73 -16.47
N LYS A 22 1.65 -4.55 -17.34
CA LYS A 22 0.25 -4.37 -17.75
C LYS A 22 -0.71 -4.41 -16.56
N VAL A 23 -0.51 -5.35 -15.64
CA VAL A 23 -1.36 -5.48 -14.45
C VAL A 23 -1.17 -4.28 -13.52
N LEU A 24 0.07 -3.86 -13.28
CA LEU A 24 0.37 -2.69 -12.45
C LEU A 24 -0.24 -1.42 -13.04
N ASP A 25 -0.10 -1.19 -14.35
CA ASP A 25 -0.68 -0.03 -15.01
C ASP A 25 -2.22 -0.05 -14.93
N ASN A 26 -2.85 -1.22 -15.10
CA ASN A 26 -4.30 -1.36 -14.96
C ASN A 26 -4.80 -1.04 -13.54
N VAL A 27 -4.09 -1.46 -12.50
CA VAL A 27 -4.51 -1.25 -11.10
C VAL A 27 -4.20 0.18 -10.65
N THR A 28 -3.01 0.70 -10.99
CA THR A 28 -2.54 2.03 -10.53
C THR A 28 -3.16 3.20 -11.31
N SER A 29 -3.73 2.96 -12.50
CA SER A 29 -4.51 3.96 -13.24
C SER A 29 -5.92 4.16 -12.71
N GLN A 30 -6.37 3.32 -11.76
CA GLN A 30 -7.70 3.45 -11.20
C GLN A 30 -7.81 4.66 -10.26
N PRO A 31 -8.92 5.41 -10.28
CA PRO A 31 -9.08 6.63 -9.49
C PRO A 31 -9.12 6.39 -7.98
N TRP A 32 -9.42 5.17 -7.55
CA TRP A 32 -9.46 4.79 -6.13
C TRP A 32 -8.08 4.35 -5.59
N PHE A 33 -7.08 4.17 -6.45
CA PHE A 33 -5.77 3.67 -6.04
C PHE A 33 -4.90 4.80 -5.48
N ASP A 34 -4.37 4.63 -4.27
CA ASP A 34 -3.36 5.55 -3.73
C ASP A 34 -2.03 5.35 -4.46
N ASN A 35 -1.66 6.35 -5.27
CA ASN A 35 -0.53 6.29 -6.16
C ASN A 35 0.84 6.49 -5.50
N ASN A 36 0.92 6.42 -4.17
CA ASN A 36 2.16 6.49 -3.43
C ASN A 36 3.16 5.41 -3.87
N GLU A 37 4.44 5.77 -3.95
CA GLU A 37 5.55 4.85 -4.27
C GLU A 37 5.55 3.63 -3.34
N HIS A 38 5.20 3.79 -2.07
CA HIS A 38 5.10 2.68 -1.12
C HIS A 38 4.10 1.61 -1.57
N TYR A 39 2.88 2.01 -1.94
CA TYR A 39 1.82 1.10 -2.39
C TYR A 39 2.15 0.45 -3.72
N ARG A 40 2.69 1.21 -4.66
CA ARG A 40 3.17 0.70 -5.95
C ARG A 40 4.23 -0.39 -5.77
N ASN A 41 5.22 -0.14 -4.91
CA ASN A 41 6.30 -1.08 -4.66
C ASN A 41 5.82 -2.34 -3.94
N ALA A 42 4.93 -2.19 -2.95
CA ALA A 42 4.33 -3.33 -2.24
C ALA A 42 3.50 -4.21 -3.20
N LEU A 43 2.67 -3.60 -4.05
CA LEU A 43 1.87 -4.31 -5.04
C LEU A 43 2.76 -5.04 -6.06
N ALA A 44 3.77 -4.37 -6.59
CA ALA A 44 4.71 -4.95 -7.56
C ALA A 44 5.47 -6.15 -6.99
N GLY A 45 5.93 -6.06 -5.73
CA GLY A 45 6.61 -7.15 -5.05
C GLY A 45 5.72 -8.39 -4.90
N ARG A 46 4.48 -8.21 -4.43
CA ARG A 46 3.54 -9.32 -4.25
C ARG A 46 3.10 -9.94 -5.57
N LEU A 47 2.81 -9.14 -6.59
CA LEU A 47 2.46 -9.64 -7.93
C LEU A 47 3.61 -10.43 -8.55
N THR A 48 4.84 -9.99 -8.36
CA THR A 48 5.97 -10.75 -8.89
C THR A 48 6.17 -12.08 -8.16
N PHE A 49 5.95 -12.11 -6.84
CA PHE A 49 5.97 -13.38 -6.11
C PHE A 49 4.97 -14.38 -6.72
N LEU A 50 3.75 -13.95 -7.06
CA LEU A 50 2.75 -14.80 -7.72
C LEU A 50 3.23 -15.32 -9.08
N ILE A 51 3.84 -14.46 -9.89
CA ILE A 51 4.39 -14.85 -11.19
C ILE A 51 5.49 -15.92 -11.02
N LYS A 52 6.37 -15.75 -10.02
CA LYS A 52 7.46 -16.69 -9.75
C LYS A 52 6.99 -18.07 -9.31
N ILE A 53 5.84 -18.16 -8.65
CA ILE A 53 5.22 -19.44 -8.28
C ILE A 53 4.32 -20.01 -9.39
N GLY A 54 4.31 -19.41 -10.58
CA GLY A 54 3.64 -19.94 -11.77
C GLY A 54 2.27 -19.32 -12.08
N ILE A 55 1.83 -18.30 -11.34
CA ILE A 55 0.56 -17.60 -11.64
C ILE A 55 0.85 -16.50 -12.66
N GLU A 56 0.70 -16.83 -13.94
CA GLU A 56 1.00 -15.90 -15.05
C GLU A 56 -0.24 -15.35 -15.76
N ASN A 57 -1.44 -15.81 -15.40
CA ASN A 57 -2.67 -15.31 -16.03
C ASN A 57 -2.91 -13.84 -15.61
N ALA A 58 -2.86 -12.92 -16.58
CA ALA A 58 -3.00 -11.49 -16.34
C ALA A 58 -4.34 -11.11 -15.68
N ALA A 59 -5.45 -11.76 -16.04
CA ALA A 59 -6.76 -11.47 -15.45
C ALA A 59 -6.82 -11.92 -13.98
N HIS A 60 -6.21 -13.06 -13.65
CA HIS A 60 -6.11 -13.53 -12.27
C HIS A 60 -5.22 -12.60 -11.43
N LEU A 61 -4.06 -12.23 -11.96
CA LEU A 61 -3.13 -11.30 -11.31
C LEU A 61 -3.79 -9.93 -11.07
N GLN A 62 -4.55 -9.42 -12.03
CA GLN A 62 -5.29 -8.17 -11.88
C GLN A 62 -6.36 -8.28 -10.80
N THR A 63 -7.14 -9.37 -10.78
CA THR A 63 -8.16 -9.59 -9.76
C THR A 63 -7.54 -9.61 -8.36
N ILE A 64 -6.47 -10.38 -8.17
CA ILE A 64 -5.75 -10.45 -6.89
C ILE A 64 -5.15 -9.09 -6.53
N GLY A 65 -4.54 -8.41 -7.49
CA GLY A 65 -3.95 -7.08 -7.30
C GLY A 65 -4.96 -6.04 -6.84
N VAL A 66 -6.16 -6.02 -7.42
CA VAL A 66 -7.27 -5.14 -7.00
C VAL A 66 -7.72 -5.49 -5.58
N CYS A 67 -7.94 -6.77 -5.27
CA CYS A 67 -8.35 -7.20 -3.93
C CYS A 67 -7.36 -6.76 -2.85
N TRP A 68 -6.06 -6.92 -3.11
CA TRP A 68 -5.02 -6.46 -2.19
C TRP A 68 -4.97 -4.95 -2.06
N ALA A 69 -5.02 -4.21 -3.18
CA ALA A 69 -4.97 -2.76 -3.16
C ALA A 69 -6.15 -2.15 -2.41
N VAL A 70 -7.36 -2.68 -2.60
CA VAL A 70 -8.56 -2.25 -1.85
C VAL A 70 -8.43 -2.59 -0.36
N ASN A 71 -7.93 -3.78 -0.01
CA ASN A 71 -7.73 -4.17 1.38
C ASN A 71 -6.68 -3.29 2.08
N ASP A 72 -5.57 -3.01 1.40
CA ASP A 72 -4.50 -2.15 1.94
C ASP A 72 -4.99 -0.71 2.11
N PHE A 73 -5.75 -0.17 1.14
CA PHE A 73 -6.42 1.13 1.24
C PHE A 73 -7.37 1.20 2.44
N ASN A 74 -8.25 0.19 2.60
CA ASN A 74 -9.14 0.12 3.75
C ASN A 74 -8.38 0.06 5.07
N ARG A 75 -7.27 -0.67 5.13
CA ARG A 75 -6.46 -0.78 6.35
C ARG A 75 -5.83 0.55 6.72
N ASP A 76 -5.41 1.35 5.75
CA ASP A 76 -4.82 2.66 6.00
C ASP A 76 -5.85 3.74 6.33
N VAL A 77 -7.04 3.71 5.71
CA VAL A 77 -8.20 4.52 6.16
C VAL A 77 -8.55 4.19 7.61
N MET A 78 -8.53 2.91 7.99
CA MET A 78 -8.80 2.50 9.37
C MET A 78 -7.68 2.91 10.34
N LYS A 79 -6.41 2.90 9.92
CA LYS A 79 -5.28 3.40 10.75
C LYS A 79 -5.31 4.92 10.89
N THR A 80 -5.65 5.66 9.84
CA THR A 80 -5.79 7.12 9.88
C THR A 80 -7.00 7.53 10.72
N ASN A 81 -8.13 6.81 10.64
CA ASN A 81 -9.26 7.03 11.55
C ASN A 81 -8.98 6.61 12.99
N ARG A 82 -8.09 5.64 13.24
CA ARG A 82 -7.62 5.32 14.60
C ARG A 82 -6.66 6.37 15.18
N ARG A 83 -6.06 7.21 14.34
CA ARG A 83 -5.36 8.41 14.80
C ARG A 83 -6.36 9.54 15.05
N LYS A 84 -7.01 9.50 16.23
CA LYS A 84 -7.36 10.64 17.14
C LYS A 84 -8.43 10.17 18.14
N PRO A 85 -8.28 10.42 19.47
CA PRO A 85 -8.01 11.74 20.05
C PRO A 85 -7.04 11.75 21.25
N ALA A 86 -5.98 10.93 21.28
CA ALA A 86 -5.06 10.95 22.42
C ALA A 86 -4.29 12.29 22.56
N GLU A 87 -3.92 12.93 21.43
CA GLU A 87 -3.22 14.23 21.45
C GLU A 87 -4.10 15.40 21.91
N ILE A 88 -5.43 15.32 21.77
CA ILE A 88 -6.33 16.42 22.17
C ILE A 88 -6.60 16.39 23.69
N MET A 89 -6.49 15.22 24.32
CA MET A 89 -6.70 15.08 25.77
C MET A 89 -5.48 15.59 26.55
N GLU A 90 -4.26 15.36 26.06
CA GLU A 90 -3.02 15.83 26.69
C GLU A 90 -2.91 17.37 26.70
N THR A 91 -3.42 18.04 25.65
CA THR A 91 -3.44 19.52 25.63
C THR A 91 -4.48 20.10 26.59
N ARG A 92 -5.61 19.42 26.80
CA ARG A 92 -6.69 19.90 27.66
C ARG A 92 -6.41 19.73 29.15
N GLU A 93 -5.70 18.67 29.53
CA GLU A 93 -5.23 18.48 30.90
C GLU A 93 -4.06 19.42 31.24
N ALA A 94 -3.16 19.69 30.28
CA ALA A 94 -2.08 20.67 30.44
C ALA A 94 -2.58 22.13 30.58
N GLU A 95 -3.69 22.51 29.93
CA GLU A 95 -4.32 23.81 30.13
C GLU A 95 -5.10 23.93 31.45
N GLN A 96 -5.75 22.85 31.91
CA GLN A 96 -6.44 22.85 33.21
C GLN A 96 -5.46 22.94 34.39
N LEU A 97 -4.32 22.24 34.33
CA LEU A 97 -3.28 22.33 35.35
C LEU A 97 -2.63 23.73 35.44
N ARG A 98 -2.56 24.48 34.33
CA ARG A 98 -2.06 25.86 34.33
C ARG A 98 -3.02 26.88 34.95
N LEU A 99 -4.31 26.59 34.99
CA LEU A 99 -5.34 27.50 35.53
C LEU A 99 -5.57 27.31 37.04
N GLU A 100 -5.25 26.13 37.58
CA GLU A 100 -5.34 25.84 39.02
C GLU A 100 -4.18 26.44 39.84
N ASP A 101 -3.00 26.65 39.23
CA ASP A 101 -1.81 27.23 39.88
C ASP A 101 -1.92 28.75 40.15
N TYR A 102 -3.02 29.39 39.71
CA TYR A 102 -3.25 30.84 39.82
C TYR A 102 -4.36 31.24 40.80
N ARG A 103 -4.83 30.30 41.64
CA ARG A 103 -5.87 30.53 42.65
C ARG A 103 -5.36 30.28 44.06
#